data_AF-A0A419SIJ8-F1
#
_entry.id   AF-A0A419SIJ8-F1
#
_cell.length_a   1.000
_cell.length_b   1.000
_cell.length_c   1.000
_cell.angle_alpha   90.00
_cell.angle_beta   90.00
_cell.angle_gamma   90.00
#
_symmetry.space_group_name_H-M   'P 1'
#
loop_
_entity.id
_entity.type
_entity.pdbx_description
1 polymer ?
#
loop_
_entity_poly.entity_id
_entity_poly.type
_entity_poly.pdbx_seq_one_letter_code
_entity_poly.pdbx_strand_id
1 'polypeptide(L)'
;MATNRHFFNRKLHSLLGVIPVGGFLILHLYTNFLASYGKERFTAQVKIMESIPFLIIVEVVFIFLPLLYHAIYGLYIALQAKHNVMNYGYFRNVLFFLQRATGILTLIFISWHVWQTRVQIAIGNVQPEGFYDLMVGVFQMPGMIAVYVIGLLAATFHFSNGLWSFLVSWGITVGPRSQRISTYACLGFFVILSYLGLMAMFAFINPVEIAAVING
;
A
#
# COMPACT_ATOMS: atom_id res chain seq x y z
N MET A 1 12.87 -15.52 -28.78
CA MET A 1 13.04 -15.86 -27.33
C MET A 1 13.06 -14.64 -26.40
N ALA A 2 13.65 -13.49 -26.76
CA ALA A 2 13.66 -12.29 -25.89
C ALA A 2 12.26 -11.66 -25.65
N THR A 3 11.39 -11.67 -26.66
CA THR A 3 9.99 -11.18 -26.59
C THR A 3 9.13 -11.95 -25.59
N ASN A 4 9.22 -13.28 -25.56
CA ASN A 4 8.48 -14.12 -24.61
C ASN A 4 8.91 -13.89 -23.16
N ARG A 5 10.22 -13.70 -22.91
CA ARG A 5 10.75 -13.39 -21.57
C ARG A 5 10.29 -12.02 -21.08
N HIS A 6 10.33 -11.01 -21.94
CA HIS A 6 9.84 -9.68 -21.61
C HIS A 6 8.33 -9.67 -21.31
N PHE A 7 7.51 -10.37 -22.12
CA PHE A 7 6.08 -10.51 -21.87
C PHE A 7 5.79 -11.20 -20.52
N PHE A 8 6.47 -12.34 -20.26
CA PHE A 8 6.33 -13.08 -19.01
C PHE A 8 6.66 -12.22 -17.78
N ASN A 9 7.79 -11.51 -17.78
CA ASN A 9 8.19 -10.67 -16.64
C ASN A 9 7.18 -9.54 -16.37
N ARG A 10 6.63 -8.91 -17.42
CA ARG A 10 5.57 -7.90 -17.26
C ARG A 10 4.29 -8.49 -16.66
N LYS A 11 3.91 -9.70 -17.07
CA LYS A 11 2.77 -10.41 -16.50
C LYS A 11 3.01 -10.76 -15.03
N LEU A 12 4.16 -11.37 -14.73
CA LEU A 12 4.54 -11.72 -13.37
C LEU A 12 4.57 -10.49 -12.45
N HIS A 13 5.21 -9.40 -12.88
CA HIS A 13 5.21 -8.13 -12.14
C HIS A 13 3.80 -7.63 -11.79
N SER A 14 2.89 -7.64 -12.76
CA SER A 14 1.51 -7.20 -12.53
C SER A 14 0.73 -8.16 -11.62
N LEU A 15 0.98 -9.48 -11.73
CA LEU A 15 0.37 -10.50 -10.89
C LEU A 15 0.81 -10.37 -9.44
N LEU A 16 2.12 -10.23 -9.21
CA LEU A 16 2.69 -10.03 -7.87
C LEU A 16 2.26 -8.69 -7.27
N GLY A 17 2.12 -7.65 -8.08
CA GLY A 17 1.59 -6.37 -7.63
C GLY A 17 0.13 -6.45 -7.15
N VAL A 18 -0.72 -7.20 -7.85
CA VAL A 18 -2.15 -7.27 -7.55
C VAL A 18 -2.47 -8.29 -6.45
N ILE A 19 -1.90 -9.49 -6.53
CA ILE A 19 -2.31 -10.61 -5.67
C ILE A 19 -1.61 -10.55 -4.30
N PRO A 20 -0.30 -10.83 -4.17
CA PRO A 20 0.35 -10.78 -2.86
C PRO A 20 0.49 -9.36 -2.32
N VAL A 21 1.04 -8.41 -3.09
CA VAL A 21 1.29 -7.04 -2.60
C VAL A 21 -0.02 -6.29 -2.36
N GLY A 22 -0.95 -6.35 -3.31
CA GLY A 22 -2.28 -5.75 -3.17
C GLY A 22 -3.09 -6.36 -2.04
N GLY A 23 -3.09 -7.70 -1.91
CA GLY A 23 -3.74 -8.39 -0.80
C GLY A 23 -3.17 -7.98 0.55
N PHE A 24 -1.84 -7.92 0.67
CA PHE A 24 -1.16 -7.41 1.87
C PHE A 24 -1.57 -5.97 2.18
N LEU A 25 -1.57 -5.06 1.19
CA LEU A 25 -1.96 -3.66 1.40
C LEU A 25 -3.38 -3.53 1.95
N ILE A 26 -4.34 -4.30 1.42
CA ILE A 26 -5.73 -4.29 1.90
C ILE A 26 -5.79 -4.76 3.35
N LEU A 27 -5.15 -5.89 3.66
CA LEU A 27 -5.12 -6.44 5.03
C LEU A 27 -4.43 -5.49 6.01
N HIS A 28 -3.34 -4.87 5.56
CA HIS A 28 -2.58 -3.89 6.31
C HIS A 28 -3.43 -2.65 6.63
N LEU A 29 -4.12 -2.07 5.66
CA LEU A 29 -5.00 -0.92 5.88
C LEU A 29 -6.19 -1.28 6.76
N TYR A 30 -6.78 -2.46 6.57
CA TYR A 30 -7.87 -2.94 7.43
C TYR A 30 -7.44 -3.09 8.89
N THR A 31 -6.27 -3.69 9.13
CA THR A 31 -5.76 -3.89 10.49
C THR A 31 -5.40 -2.59 11.16
N ASN A 32 -4.79 -1.65 10.44
CA ASN A 32 -4.55 -0.30 10.93
C ASN A 32 -5.86 0.46 11.20
N PHE A 33 -6.88 0.30 10.36
CA PHE A 33 -8.19 0.91 10.57
C PHE A 33 -8.83 0.48 11.90
N LEU A 34 -8.50 -0.72 12.42
CA LEU A 34 -8.98 -1.16 13.73
C LEU A 34 -8.50 -0.27 14.90
N ALA A 35 -7.45 0.54 14.72
CA ALA A 35 -7.07 1.57 15.68
C ALA A 35 -8.18 2.60 15.92
N SER A 36 -9.06 2.82 14.94
CA SER A 36 -10.26 3.67 15.08
C SER A 36 -11.26 3.13 16.10
N TYR A 37 -11.15 1.86 16.49
CA TYR A 37 -11.94 1.22 17.54
C TYR A 37 -11.17 1.10 18.87
N GLY A 38 -10.03 1.78 19.01
CA GLY A 38 -9.21 1.79 20.22
C GLY A 38 -7.96 0.90 20.15
N LYS A 39 -7.04 1.17 21.08
CA LYS A 39 -5.75 0.47 21.21
C LYS A 39 -5.93 -1.03 21.37
N GLU A 40 -6.90 -1.45 22.18
CA GLU A 40 -7.15 -2.85 22.50
C GLU A 40 -7.52 -3.66 21.25
N ARG A 41 -8.39 -3.10 20.39
CA ARG A 41 -8.83 -3.76 19.14
C ARG A 41 -7.70 -3.90 18.15
N PHE A 42 -6.89 -2.85 17.97
CA PHE A 42 -5.70 -2.90 17.12
C PHE A 42 -4.69 -3.94 17.64
N THR A 43 -4.32 -3.85 18.92
CA THR A 43 -3.30 -4.72 19.51
C THR A 43 -3.74 -6.19 19.53
N ALA A 44 -5.03 -6.47 19.76
CA ALA A 44 -5.56 -7.84 19.64
C ALA A 44 -5.38 -8.41 18.23
N GLN A 45 -5.65 -7.61 17.18
CA GLN A 45 -5.45 -8.05 15.80
C GLN A 45 -3.97 -8.27 15.47
N VAL A 46 -3.08 -7.39 15.94
CA VAL A 46 -1.63 -7.55 15.79
C VAL A 46 -1.17 -8.86 16.44
N LYS A 47 -1.63 -9.17 17.66
CA LYS A 47 -1.30 -10.43 18.35
C LYS A 47 -1.76 -11.66 17.57
N ILE A 48 -2.94 -11.61 16.93
CA ILE A 48 -3.40 -12.70 16.06
C ILE A 48 -2.43 -12.89 14.88
N MET A 49 -1.96 -11.81 14.26
CA MET A 49 -0.99 -11.90 13.16
C MET A 49 0.37 -12.44 13.62
N GLU A 50 0.87 -11.97 14.76
CA GLU A 50 2.13 -12.45 15.34
C GLU A 50 2.07 -13.92 15.78
N SER A 51 0.86 -14.46 16.00
CA SER A 51 0.64 -15.89 16.33
C SER A 51 0.68 -16.84 15.13
N ILE A 52 0.83 -16.33 13.90
CA ILE A 52 0.89 -17.17 12.69
C ILE A 52 2.14 -18.08 12.75
N PRO A 53 1.98 -19.41 12.60
CA PRO A 53 3.11 -20.33 12.57
C PRO A 53 4.08 -19.99 11.44
N PHE A 54 5.38 -19.99 11.75
CA PHE A 54 6.45 -19.65 10.80
C PHE A 54 6.26 -18.27 10.14
N LEU A 55 5.72 -17.28 10.88
CA LEU A 55 5.39 -15.95 10.38
C LEU A 55 6.49 -15.34 9.50
N ILE A 56 7.76 -15.40 9.90
CA ILE A 56 8.87 -14.86 9.12
C ILE A 56 8.94 -15.48 7.70
N ILE A 57 8.73 -16.79 7.58
CA ILE A 57 8.72 -17.47 6.27
C ILE A 57 7.53 -16.99 5.45
N VAL A 58 6.35 -16.87 6.09
CA VAL A 58 5.14 -16.37 5.44
C VAL A 58 5.36 -14.95 4.91
N GLU A 59 5.90 -14.05 5.73
CA GLU A 59 6.20 -12.68 5.34
C GLU A 59 7.22 -12.62 4.20
N VAL A 60 8.30 -13.40 4.27
CA VAL A 60 9.32 -13.41 3.23
C VAL A 60 8.74 -13.89 1.90
N VAL A 61 8.00 -15.00 1.90
CA VAL A 61 7.50 -15.64 0.67
C VAL A 61 6.33 -14.88 0.06
N PHE A 62 5.40 -14.39 0.88
CA PHE A 62 4.16 -13.79 0.38
C PHE A 62 4.14 -12.26 0.41
N ILE A 63 5.08 -11.60 1.09
CA ILE A 63 5.14 -10.13 1.17
C ILE A 63 6.46 -9.63 0.59
N PHE A 64 7.59 -9.89 1.23
CA PHE A 64 8.86 -9.26 0.88
C PHE A 64 9.39 -9.68 -0.49
N LEU A 65 9.40 -10.97 -0.82
CA LEU A 65 9.91 -11.45 -2.10
C LEU A 65 9.05 -10.97 -3.29
N PRO A 66 7.71 -11.06 -3.26
CA PRO A 66 6.85 -10.47 -4.28
C PRO A 66 7.00 -8.96 -4.40
N LEU A 67 7.04 -8.25 -3.27
CA LEU A 67 7.23 -6.81 -3.22
C LEU A 67 8.57 -6.39 -3.82
N LEU A 68 9.65 -7.12 -3.52
CA LEU A 68 10.98 -6.83 -4.04
C LEU A 68 11.04 -7.00 -5.56
N TYR A 69 10.50 -8.11 -6.08
CA TYR A 69 10.42 -8.31 -7.53
C TYR A 69 9.58 -7.21 -8.18
N HIS A 70 8.42 -6.90 -7.60
CA HIS A 70 7.52 -5.86 -8.10
C HIS A 70 8.21 -4.49 -8.12
N ALA A 71 8.88 -4.10 -7.04
CA ALA A 71 9.56 -2.82 -6.92
C ALA A 71 10.74 -2.69 -7.90
N ILE A 72 11.63 -3.69 -7.95
CA ILE A 72 12.82 -3.65 -8.82
C ILE A 72 12.40 -3.64 -10.30
N TYR A 73 11.53 -4.56 -10.70
CA TYR A 73 11.11 -4.62 -12.10
C TYR A 73 10.20 -3.45 -12.48
N GLY A 74 9.38 -2.96 -11.54
CA GLY A 74 8.57 -1.76 -11.71
C GLY A 74 9.42 -0.52 -11.92
N LEU A 75 10.50 -0.35 -11.16
CA LEU A 75 11.47 0.73 -11.35
C LEU A 75 12.15 0.63 -12.72
N TYR A 76 12.57 -0.56 -13.14
CA TYR A 76 13.10 -0.79 -14.48
C TYR A 76 12.12 -0.35 -15.58
N ILE A 77 10.83 -0.69 -15.47
CA ILE A 77 9.80 -0.25 -16.42
C ILE A 77 9.59 1.26 -16.35
N ALA A 78 9.61 1.86 -15.16
CA ALA A 78 9.41 3.29 -14.97
C ALA A 78 10.51 4.12 -15.64
N LEU A 79 11.77 3.71 -15.51
CA LEU A 79 12.92 4.38 -16.12
C LEU A 79 12.93 4.31 -17.66
N GLN A 80 12.23 3.34 -18.25
CA GLN A 80 12.08 3.19 -19.70
C GLN A 80 10.82 3.84 -20.26
N ALA A 81 9.96 4.40 -19.40
CA ALA A 81 8.69 4.94 -19.82
C ALA A 81 8.88 6.22 -20.64
N LYS A 82 8.19 6.31 -21.77
CA LYS A 82 8.10 7.54 -22.57
C LYS A 82 6.85 8.30 -22.16
N HIS A 83 7.02 9.50 -21.63
CA HIS A 83 5.92 10.36 -21.20
C HIS A 83 5.54 11.33 -22.33
N ASN A 84 4.24 11.48 -22.56
CA ASN A 84 3.70 12.38 -23.58
C ASN A 84 2.69 13.38 -22.99
N VAL A 85 2.58 13.48 -21.66
CA VAL A 85 1.60 14.34 -20.97
C VAL A 85 1.76 15.81 -21.35
N MET A 86 3.00 16.27 -21.57
CA MET A 86 3.29 17.65 -22.01
C MET A 86 2.75 17.97 -23.41
N ASN A 87 2.60 16.97 -24.26
CA ASN A 87 2.12 17.13 -25.64
C ASN A 87 0.65 16.73 -25.81
N TYR A 88 0.17 15.79 -24.99
CA TYR A 88 -1.17 15.22 -25.07
C TYR A 88 -1.74 14.99 -23.66
N GLY A 89 -2.54 15.93 -23.17
CA GLY A 89 -3.17 15.92 -21.84
C GLY A 89 -4.35 14.96 -21.67
N TYR A 90 -4.44 13.87 -22.45
CA TYR A 90 -5.52 12.90 -22.30
C TYR A 90 -5.49 12.27 -20.90
N PHE A 91 -6.67 12.07 -20.31
CA PHE A 91 -6.83 11.51 -18.96
C PHE A 91 -5.98 10.25 -18.71
N ARG A 92 -5.89 9.35 -19.69
CA ARG A 92 -5.07 8.13 -19.57
C ARG A 92 -3.57 8.37 -19.62
N ASN A 93 -3.11 9.38 -20.33
CA ASN A 93 -1.70 9.77 -20.31
C ASN A 93 -1.32 10.30 -18.92
N VAL A 94 -2.21 11.07 -18.29
CA VAL A 94 -2.04 11.55 -16.92
C VAL A 94 -1.98 10.38 -15.94
N LEU A 95 -2.96 9.47 -15.96
CA LEU A 95 -2.96 8.28 -15.08
C LEU A 95 -1.75 7.36 -15.34
N PHE A 96 -1.29 7.28 -16.59
CA PHE A 96 -0.08 6.57 -16.94
C PHE A 96 1.14 7.20 -16.25
N PHE A 97 1.31 8.52 -16.33
CA PHE A 97 2.39 9.23 -15.65
C PHE A 97 2.29 9.05 -14.13
N LEU A 98 1.11 9.30 -13.56
CA LEU A 98 0.88 9.19 -12.12
C LEU A 98 1.20 7.79 -11.59
N GLN A 99 0.89 6.71 -12.32
CA GLN A 99 1.27 5.35 -11.90
C GLN A 99 2.78 5.21 -11.60
N ARG A 100 3.64 5.86 -12.41
CA ARG A 100 5.10 5.78 -12.25
C ARG A 100 5.55 6.68 -11.11
N ALA A 101 5.06 7.92 -11.11
CA ALA A 101 5.38 8.88 -10.06
C ALA A 101 4.99 8.34 -8.68
N THR A 102 3.76 7.86 -8.51
CA THR A 102 3.31 7.27 -7.25
C THR A 102 4.00 5.95 -6.94
N GLY A 103 4.43 5.17 -7.94
CA GLY A 103 5.23 3.96 -7.71
C GLY A 103 6.59 4.28 -7.09
N ILE A 104 7.27 5.31 -7.58
CA ILE A 104 8.54 5.79 -7.03
C ILE A 104 8.34 6.38 -5.63
N LEU A 105 7.31 7.22 -5.45
CA LEU A 105 6.97 7.78 -4.13
C LEU A 105 6.63 6.68 -3.13
N THR A 106 5.86 5.67 -3.55
CA THR A 106 5.53 4.51 -2.73
C THR A 106 6.79 3.75 -2.34
N LEU A 107 7.71 3.50 -3.28
CA LEU A 107 8.98 2.84 -2.99
C LEU A 107 9.78 3.58 -1.90
N ILE A 108 9.92 4.91 -2.02
CA ILE A 108 10.62 5.73 -1.03
C ILE A 108 9.90 5.64 0.33
N PHE A 109 8.58 5.79 0.33
CA PHE A 109 7.77 5.74 1.54
C PHE A 109 7.85 4.37 2.23
N ILE A 110 7.68 3.26 1.52
CA ILE A 110 7.71 1.92 2.13
C ILE A 110 9.09 1.58 2.67
N SER A 111 10.18 2.02 2.02
CA SER A 111 11.53 1.81 2.54
C SER A 111 11.71 2.47 3.91
N TRP A 112 11.25 3.72 4.04
CA TRP A 112 11.27 4.41 5.32
C TRP A 112 10.30 3.79 6.33
N HIS A 113 9.06 3.51 5.92
CA HIS A 113 8.01 2.95 6.76
C HIS A 113 8.41 1.60 7.36
N VAL A 114 8.94 0.68 6.55
CA VAL A 114 9.42 -0.64 7.01
C VAL A 114 10.59 -0.49 7.97
N TRP A 115 11.51 0.44 7.71
CA TRP A 115 12.61 0.74 8.64
C TRP A 115 12.11 1.27 9.99
N GLN A 116 11.17 2.21 9.98
CA GLN A 116 10.62 2.82 11.18
C GLN A 116 9.75 1.87 12.01
N THR A 117 9.23 0.81 11.38
CA THR A 117 8.29 -0.14 12.00
C THR A 117 8.91 -1.54 12.14
N ARG A 118 8.77 -2.42 11.13
CA ARG A 118 9.16 -3.83 11.20
C ARG A 118 10.64 -4.03 11.56
N VAL A 119 11.53 -3.19 11.05
CA VAL A 119 12.96 -3.32 11.38
C VAL A 119 13.24 -2.96 12.84
N GLN A 120 12.56 -1.96 13.42
CA GLN A 120 12.73 -1.63 14.83
C GLN A 120 12.35 -2.80 15.76
N ILE A 121 11.38 -3.61 15.37
CA ILE A 121 11.03 -4.84 16.08
C ILE A 121 12.10 -5.90 15.88
N ALA A 122 12.53 -6.12 14.64
CA ALA A 122 13.54 -7.13 14.33
C ALA A 122 14.87 -6.90 15.07
N ILE A 123 15.22 -5.64 15.35
CA ILE A 123 16.43 -5.28 16.12
C ILE A 123 16.18 -5.11 17.62
N GLY A 124 14.95 -5.36 18.10
CA GLY A 124 14.61 -5.38 19.52
C GLY A 124 14.35 -4.00 20.16
N ASN A 125 14.28 -2.92 19.39
CA ASN A 125 14.00 -1.57 19.90
C ASN A 125 12.51 -1.38 20.25
N VAL A 126 11.62 -2.14 19.62
CA VAL A 126 10.17 -2.07 19.83
C VAL A 126 9.64 -3.50 20.06
N GLN A 127 8.82 -3.69 21.09
CA GLN A 127 8.12 -4.96 21.29
C GLN A 127 6.88 -5.03 20.37
N PRO A 128 6.44 -6.21 19.91
CA PRO A 128 5.27 -6.34 19.03
C PRO A 128 3.99 -5.68 19.56
N GLU A 129 3.76 -5.70 20.88
CA GLU A 129 2.62 -5.03 21.51
C GLU A 129 2.73 -3.49 21.50
N GLY A 130 3.92 -2.96 21.23
CA GLY A 130 4.23 -1.53 21.20
C GLY A 130 3.92 -0.84 19.88
N PHE A 131 3.40 -1.54 18.86
CA PHE A 131 3.12 -0.93 17.55
C PHE A 131 2.16 0.26 17.61
N TYR A 132 1.12 0.19 18.46
CA TYR A 132 0.17 1.29 18.61
C TYR A 132 0.89 2.54 19.14
N ASP A 133 1.64 2.39 20.23
CA ASP A 133 2.35 3.49 20.87
C ASP A 133 3.47 4.05 19.99
N LEU A 134 4.14 3.18 19.23
CA LEU A 134 5.09 3.59 18.19
C LEU A 134 4.40 4.53 17.21
N MET A 135 3.26 4.16 16.62
CA MET A 135 2.57 4.97 15.62
C MET A 135 2.04 6.29 16.20
N VAL A 136 1.53 6.27 17.45
CA VAL A 136 1.18 7.50 18.18
C VAL A 136 2.39 8.43 18.27
N GLY A 137 3.55 7.91 18.70
CA GLY A 137 4.78 8.68 18.81
C GLY A 137 5.28 9.23 17.46
N VAL A 138 5.18 8.44 16.38
CA VAL A 138 5.54 8.89 15.02
C VAL A 138 4.72 10.11 14.61
N PHE A 139 3.42 10.10 14.88
CA PHE A 139 2.53 11.19 14.47
C PHE A 139 2.53 12.41 15.39
N GLN A 140 3.30 12.40 16.49
CA GLN A 140 3.60 13.63 17.23
C GLN A 140 4.44 14.61 16.41
N MET A 141 5.14 14.14 15.37
CA MET A 141 5.88 14.99 14.44
C MET A 141 5.00 15.37 13.23
N PRO A 142 4.64 16.66 13.04
CA PRO A 142 3.77 17.09 11.93
C PRO A 142 4.35 16.74 10.55
N GLY A 143 5.68 16.79 10.40
CA GLY A 143 6.36 16.37 9.18
C GLY A 143 6.09 14.89 8.83
N MET A 144 6.01 14.02 9.84
CA MET A 144 5.71 12.61 9.64
C MET A 144 4.26 12.37 9.24
N ILE A 145 3.31 13.18 9.74
CA ILE A 145 1.92 13.13 9.26
C ILE A 145 1.89 13.40 7.76
N ALA A 146 2.55 14.46 7.28
CA ALA A 146 2.59 14.79 5.87
C ALA A 146 3.22 13.67 5.02
N VAL A 147 4.36 13.12 5.47
CA VAL A 147 5.03 11.99 4.81
C VAL A 147 4.09 10.78 4.70
N TYR A 148 3.38 10.42 5.77
CA TYR A 148 2.46 9.28 5.75
C TYR A 148 1.20 9.54 4.93
N VAL A 149 0.64 10.75 4.92
CA VAL A 149 -0.50 11.08 4.04
C VAL A 149 -0.09 10.95 2.58
N ILE A 150 1.05 11.53 2.19
CA ILE A 150 1.55 11.44 0.81
C ILE A 150 1.84 9.99 0.44
N GLY A 151 2.52 9.25 1.32
CA GLY A 151 2.85 7.84 1.12
C GLY A 151 1.61 6.95 0.99
N LEU A 152 0.64 7.13 1.86
CA LEU A 152 -0.65 6.42 1.84
C LEU A 152 -1.38 6.67 0.52
N LEU A 153 -1.58 7.94 0.15
CA LEU A 153 -2.31 8.29 -1.07
C LEU A 153 -1.58 7.83 -2.33
N ALA A 154 -0.23 7.90 -2.34
CA ALA A 154 0.56 7.35 -3.43
C ALA A 154 0.39 5.84 -3.56
N ALA A 155 0.46 5.09 -2.44
CA ALA A 155 0.35 3.64 -2.43
C ALA A 155 -1.06 3.17 -2.85
N THR A 156 -2.12 3.77 -2.29
CA THR A 156 -3.50 3.40 -2.62
C THR A 156 -3.84 3.79 -4.06
N PHE A 157 -3.37 4.93 -4.56
CA PHE A 157 -3.53 5.30 -5.97
C PHE A 157 -2.77 4.33 -6.89
N HIS A 158 -1.49 4.07 -6.59
CA HIS A 158 -0.65 3.17 -7.37
C HIS A 158 -1.28 1.78 -7.50
N PHE A 159 -1.78 1.25 -6.38
CA PHE A 159 -2.44 -0.04 -6.38
C PHE A 159 -3.75 0.00 -7.18
N SER A 160 -4.62 0.98 -6.95
CA SER A 160 -5.94 1.05 -7.59
C SER A 160 -5.86 1.26 -9.11
N ASN A 161 -4.98 2.17 -9.56
CA ASN A 161 -4.74 2.38 -10.99
C ASN A 161 -3.92 1.23 -11.62
N GLY A 162 -3.07 0.57 -10.84
CA GLY A 162 -2.41 -0.68 -11.19
C GLY A 162 -3.40 -1.82 -11.41
N LEU A 163 -4.42 -1.95 -10.55
CA LEU A 163 -5.51 -2.92 -10.67
C LEU A 163 -6.30 -2.69 -11.96
N TRP A 164 -6.65 -1.44 -12.27
CA TRP A 164 -7.26 -1.12 -13.56
C TRP A 164 -6.39 -1.59 -14.74
N SER A 165 -5.09 -1.28 -14.70
CA SER A 165 -4.13 -1.68 -15.74
C SER A 165 -3.97 -3.20 -15.84
N PHE A 166 -4.05 -3.91 -14.72
CA PHE A 166 -4.06 -5.37 -14.64
C PHE A 166 -5.30 -5.94 -15.34
N LEU A 167 -6.50 -5.47 -14.99
CA LEU A 167 -7.76 -5.94 -15.58
C LEU A 167 -7.78 -5.80 -17.11
N VAL A 168 -7.26 -4.69 -17.64
CA VAL A 168 -7.14 -4.47 -19.07
C VAL A 168 -6.08 -5.39 -19.69
N SER A 169 -4.86 -5.39 -19.15
CA SER A 169 -3.75 -6.13 -19.76
C SER A 169 -3.93 -7.66 -19.70
N TRP A 170 -4.71 -8.17 -18.74
CA TRP A 170 -5.08 -9.58 -18.61
C TRP A 170 -6.36 -9.97 -19.36
N GLY A 171 -6.98 -9.04 -20.10
CA GLY A 171 -8.15 -9.35 -20.93
C GLY A 171 -9.43 -9.57 -20.12
N ILE A 172 -9.47 -9.15 -18.85
CA ILE A 172 -10.68 -9.22 -18.02
C ILE A 172 -11.65 -8.12 -18.44
N THR A 173 -11.14 -6.92 -18.75
CA THR A 173 -11.94 -5.79 -19.24
C THR A 173 -11.48 -5.38 -20.65
N VAL A 174 -12.06 -6.00 -21.67
CA VAL A 174 -11.67 -5.81 -23.08
C VAL A 174 -12.36 -4.61 -23.73
N GLY A 175 -13.69 -4.55 -23.70
CA GLY A 175 -14.48 -3.57 -24.45
C GLY A 175 -14.51 -2.16 -23.84
N PRO A 176 -14.82 -1.10 -24.63
CA PRO A 176 -14.85 0.29 -24.15
C PRO A 176 -15.78 0.50 -22.95
N ARG A 177 -16.96 -0.15 -22.95
CA ARG A 177 -17.91 -0.08 -21.84
C ARG A 177 -17.36 -0.70 -20.56
N SER A 178 -16.75 -1.89 -20.64
CA SER A 178 -16.21 -2.57 -19.45
C SER A 178 -14.98 -1.84 -18.89
N GLN A 179 -14.13 -1.28 -19.74
CA GLN A 179 -13.01 -0.43 -19.30
C GLN A 179 -13.49 0.84 -18.60
N ARG A 180 -14.58 1.47 -19.09
CA ARG A 180 -15.20 2.63 -18.43
C ARG A 180 -15.75 2.26 -17.04
N ILE A 181 -16.49 1.16 -16.92
CA ILE A 181 -16.99 0.67 -15.63
C ILE A 181 -15.84 0.38 -14.67
N SER A 182 -14.81 -0.33 -15.15
CA SER A 182 -13.59 -0.62 -14.39
C SER A 182 -12.90 0.65 -13.87
N THR A 183 -12.97 1.75 -14.62
CA THR A 183 -12.42 3.05 -14.19
C THR A 183 -13.11 3.54 -12.93
N TYR A 184 -14.44 3.58 -12.94
CA TYR A 184 -15.21 4.04 -11.78
C TYR A 184 -15.08 3.09 -10.60
N ALA A 185 -15.04 1.77 -10.86
CA ALA A 185 -14.81 0.77 -9.82
C ALA A 185 -13.45 0.97 -9.14
N CYS A 186 -12.37 1.11 -9.93
CA CYS A 186 -11.02 1.32 -9.38
C CYS A 186 -10.87 2.69 -8.71
N LEU A 187 -11.57 3.72 -9.18
CA LEU A 187 -11.61 5.03 -8.52
C LEU A 187 -12.33 4.95 -7.15
N GLY A 188 -13.49 4.29 -7.10
CA GLY A 188 -14.20 4.06 -5.84
C GLY A 188 -13.35 3.25 -4.86
N PHE A 189 -12.64 2.23 -5.37
CA PHE A 189 -11.72 1.44 -4.58
C PHE A 189 -10.55 2.25 -4.01
N PHE A 190 -9.96 3.15 -4.82
CA PHE A 190 -8.95 4.11 -4.34
C PHE A 190 -9.47 4.98 -3.19
N VAL A 191 -10.68 5.51 -3.31
CA VAL A 191 -11.29 6.35 -2.27
C VAL A 191 -11.50 5.56 -0.99
N ILE A 192 -12.02 4.33 -1.08
CA ILE A 192 -12.25 3.46 0.09
C ILE A 192 -10.94 3.15 0.81
N LEU A 193 -9.90 2.71 0.08
CA LEU A 193 -8.62 2.39 0.71
C LEU A 193 -7.96 3.61 1.35
N SER A 194 -8.04 4.76 0.69
CA SER A 194 -7.53 6.02 1.23
C SER A 194 -8.27 6.43 2.49
N TYR A 195 -9.60 6.28 2.52
CA TYR A 195 -10.42 6.53 3.70
C TYR A 195 -10.00 5.64 4.88
N LEU A 196 -9.85 4.32 4.66
CA LEU A 196 -9.43 3.39 5.72
C LEU A 196 -8.08 3.80 6.32
N GLY A 197 -7.10 4.13 5.48
CA GLY A 197 -5.78 4.57 5.93
C GLY A 197 -5.80 5.92 6.65
N LEU A 198 -6.54 6.91 6.12
CA LEU A 198 -6.64 8.23 6.75
C LEU A 198 -7.37 8.17 8.10
N MET A 199 -8.40 7.32 8.22
CA MET A 199 -9.08 7.07 9.49
C MET A 199 -8.15 6.40 10.51
N ALA A 200 -7.36 5.41 10.09
CA ALA A 200 -6.34 4.82 10.95
C ALA A 200 -5.34 5.88 11.45
N MET A 201 -4.81 6.71 10.54
CA MET A 201 -3.90 7.81 10.91
C MET A 201 -4.56 8.77 11.90
N PHE A 202 -5.81 9.17 11.65
CA PHE A 202 -6.55 10.04 12.56
C PHE A 202 -6.69 9.45 13.96
N ALA A 203 -6.94 8.14 14.06
CA ALA A 203 -7.04 7.43 15.33
C ALA A 203 -5.70 7.36 16.09
N PHE A 204 -4.57 7.22 15.39
CA PHE A 204 -3.24 7.29 16.01
C PHE A 204 -2.84 8.72 16.40
N ILE A 205 -3.30 9.74 15.67
CA ILE A 205 -3.07 11.16 16.00
C ILE A 205 -3.89 11.58 17.23
N ASN A 206 -5.13 11.08 17.34
CA ASN A 206 -6.06 11.40 18.41
C ASN A 206 -6.41 10.13 19.19
N PRO A 207 -5.45 9.55 19.94
CA PRO A 207 -5.72 8.35 20.71
C PRO A 207 -6.77 8.66 21.77
N VAL A 208 -7.94 8.02 21.68
CA VAL A 208 -8.97 8.10 22.72
C VAL A 208 -8.66 7.01 23.74
N GLU A 209 -8.16 7.40 24.91
CA GLU A 209 -8.13 6.50 26.05
C GLU A 209 -9.56 6.35 26.57
N ILE A 210 -10.20 5.20 26.31
CA ILE A 210 -11.53 4.88 26.85
C ILE A 210 -11.52 4.95 28.39
N ALA A 211 -10.38 4.70 29.02
CA ALA A 211 -10.18 4.86 30.47
C ALA A 211 -10.36 6.30 30.98
N ALA A 212 -10.11 7.33 30.16
CA ALA A 212 -10.27 8.73 30.54
C ALA A 212 -11.74 9.20 30.46
N VAL A 213 -12.56 8.55 29.63
CA VAL A 213 -13.99 8.89 29.45
C VAL A 213 -14.89 8.25 30.51
N ILE A 214 -14.43 7.17 31.16
CA ILE A 214 -15.18 6.45 32.19
C ILE A 214 -14.89 6.99 33.61
N ASN A 215 -13.76 7.69 33.79
CA ASN A 215 -13.31 8.21 35.08
C ASN A 215 -13.38 9.75 35.22
N GLY A 216 -14.02 10.45 34.27
CA GLY A 216 -14.25 11.90 34.31
C GLY A 216 -15.74 12.22 34.22
#